data_AF-A0A2V6EDD9-F1
#
_entry.id   AF-A0A2V6EDD9-F1
#
_cell.length_a   1.000
_cell.length_b   1.000
_cell.length_c   1.000
_cell.angle_alpha   90.00
_cell.angle_beta   90.00
_cell.angle_gamma   90.00
#
_symmetry.space_group_name_H-M   'P 1'
#
loop_
_entity.id
_entity.type
_entity.pdbx_description
1 polymer ?
#
loop_
_entity_poly.entity_id
_entity_poly.type
_entity_poly.pdbx_seq_one_letter_code
_entity_poly.pdbx_strand_id
1 'polypeptide(L)' 'MNREKLLNKQAAARLSRYLDEYADTKGVYTKINYVNADHVHTLVDLPTNLSIEELIQLLKGSSSH' A
#
# COMPACT_ATOMS: atom_id res chain seq x y z
N MET A 1 18.96 -1.11 3.45
CA MET A 1 17.74 -0.43 2.94
C MET A 1 17.82 1.02 3.36
N ASN A 2 18.03 1.94 2.43
CA ASN A 2 18.09 3.37 2.73
C ASN A 2 16.65 3.90 2.89
N ARG A 3 16.34 4.54 4.03
CA ARG A 3 15.02 5.12 4.34
C ARG A 3 14.92 6.53 3.75
N GLU A 4 15.01 6.60 2.43
CA GLU A 4 15.00 7.88 1.72
C GLU A 4 13.61 8.53 1.78
N LYS A 5 13.59 9.84 2.05
CA LYS A 5 12.35 10.61 2.22
C LYS A 5 11.82 11.10 0.87
N LEU A 6 11.48 10.17 -0.03
CA LEU A 6 11.09 10.46 -1.40
C LEU A 6 9.60 10.81 -1.54
N LEU A 7 8.77 10.41 -0.57
CA LEU A 7 7.32 10.60 -0.62
C LEU A 7 6.97 12.00 -0.10
N ASN A 8 7.13 13.00 -0.96
CA ASN A 8 6.60 14.35 -0.70
C ASN A 8 5.06 14.32 -0.61
N LYS A 9 4.44 15.39 -0.09
CA LYS A 9 2.98 15.41 0.17
C LYS A 9 2.11 15.02 -1.03
N GLN A 10 2.50 15.45 -2.25
CA GLN A 10 1.75 15.14 -3.47
C GLN A 10 1.92 13.67 -3.87
N ALA A 11 3.15 13.16 -3.83
CA ALA A 11 3.44 11.75 -4.07
C ALA A 11 2.76 10.85 -3.04
N ALA A 12 2.77 11.24 -1.76
CA ALA A 12 2.12 10.51 -0.68
C ALA A 12 0.60 10.41 -0.88
N ALA A 13 -0.06 11.52 -1.23
CA ALA A 13 -1.50 11.53 -1.51
C ALA A 13 -1.85 10.66 -2.73
N ARG A 14 -1.03 10.72 -3.79
CA ARG A 14 -1.23 9.89 -4.99
C ARG A 14 -1.03 8.40 -4.70
N LEU A 15 0.01 8.05 -3.95
CA LEU A 15 0.29 6.68 -3.55
C LEU A 15 -0.79 6.12 -2.64
N SER A 16 -1.24 6.91 -1.66
CA SER A 16 -2.34 6.51 -0.76
C SER A 16 -3.59 6.15 -1.57
N ARG A 17 -3.99 7.03 -2.47
CA ARG A 17 -5.15 6.79 -3.35
C ARG A 17 -4.98 5.55 -4.21
N TYR A 18 -3.82 5.41 -4.84
CA TYR A 18 -3.52 4.26 -5.71
C TYR A 18 -3.61 2.93 -4.94
N LEU A 19 -3.03 2.87 -3.74
CA LEU A 19 -3.04 1.65 -2.92
C LEU A 19 -4.46 1.29 -2.47
N ASP A 20 -5.28 2.29 -2.11
CA ASP A 20 -6.67 2.06 -1.72
C ASP A 20 -7.50 1.54 -2.92
N GLU A 21 -7.40 2.19 -4.07
CA GLU A 21 -8.08 1.79 -5.31
C GLU A 21 -7.61 0.39 -5.77
N TYR A 22 -6.30 0.12 -5.70
CA TYR A 22 -5.75 -1.17 -6.12
C TYR A 22 -6.18 -2.30 -5.18
N ALA A 23 -6.15 -2.09 -3.87
CA ALA A 23 -6.62 -3.08 -2.88
C ALA A 23 -8.10 -3.44 -3.12
N ASP A 24 -8.94 -2.45 -3.44
CA ASP A 24 -10.35 -2.67 -3.78
C ASP A 24 -10.50 -3.59 -5.01
N THR A 25 -9.70 -3.39 -6.07
CA THR A 25 -9.72 -4.30 -7.25
C THR A 25 -9.32 -5.74 -6.94
N LYS A 26 -8.65 -5.97 -5.80
CA LYS A 26 -8.24 -7.30 -5.31
C LYS A 26 -9.18 -7.87 -4.25
N GLY A 27 -10.27 -7.15 -3.93
CA GLY A 27 -11.21 -7.55 -2.88
C GLY A 27 -10.60 -7.48 -1.48
N VAL A 28 -9.57 -6.64 -1.29
CA VAL A 28 -8.93 -6.42 0.00
C VAL A 28 -9.45 -5.10 0.58
N TYR A 29 -10.16 -5.19 1.70
CA TYR A 29 -10.62 -3.98 2.39
C TYR A 29 -9.47 -3.34 3.16
N THR A 30 -9.22 -2.06 2.88
CA THR A 30 -8.21 -1.25 3.58
C THR A 30 -8.90 -0.27 4.53
N LYS A 31 -8.73 -0.49 5.83
CA LYS A 31 -9.31 0.40 6.87
C LYS A 31 -8.49 1.68 7.05
N ILE A 32 -7.16 1.55 7.02
CA ILE A 32 -6.22 2.67 7.16
C ILE A 32 -5.09 2.45 6.15
N ASN A 33 -4.73 3.51 5.45
CA ASN A 33 -3.52 3.57 4.64
C ASN A 33 -2.87 4.93 4.89
N TYR A 34 -1.67 4.92 5.47
CA TYR A 34 -0.96 6.12 5.87
C TYR A 34 0.45 6.12 5.29
N VAL A 35 0.70 7.09 4.41
CA VAL A 35 1.97 7.24 3.71
C VAL A 35 2.84 8.26 4.44
N ASN A 36 3.91 7.78 5.06
CA ASN A 36 5.00 8.60 5.58
C ASN A 36 6.01 8.92 4.47
N ALA A 37 6.92 9.85 4.76
CA ALA A 37 7.92 10.28 3.78
C ALA A 37 8.86 9.16 3.29
N ASP A 38 9.08 8.13 4.12
CA ASP A 38 10.03 7.03 3.90
C ASP A 38 9.40 5.62 4.03
N HIS A 39 8.12 5.50 4.41
CA HIS A 39 7.45 4.21 4.60
C HIS A 39 5.92 4.34 4.57
N VAL A 40 5.21 3.21 4.51
CA VAL A 40 3.74 3.15 4.51
C VAL A 40 3.25 2.24 5.63
N HIS A 41 2.19 2.64 6.32
CA HIS A 41 1.44 1.80 7.25
C HIS A 41 0.05 1.53 6.69
N THR A 42 -0.34 0.25 6.66
CA THR A 42 -1.66 -0.15 6.17
C THR A 42 -2.29 -1.12 7.15
N LEU A 43 -3.58 -0.92 7.43
CA LEU A 43 -4.43 -1.85 8.16
C LEU A 43 -5.47 -2.38 7.20
N VAL A 44 -5.43 -3.68 6.93
CA VAL A 44 -6.34 -4.35 6.00
C VAL A 44 -7.02 -5.54 6.66
N ASP A 45 -8.18 -5.88 6.14
CA ASP A 45 -8.80 -7.17 6.41
C ASP A 45 -8.22 -8.18 5.42
N LEU A 46 -7.42 -9.13 5.91
CA LEU A 46 -6.80 -10.15 5.06
C LEU A 46 -7.84 -11.23 4.70
N PRO A 47 -8.20 -11.39 3.41
CA PRO A 47 -9.09 -12.46 2.98
C PRO A 47 -8.48 -13.84 3.25
N THR A 48 -9.30 -14.83 3.64
CA THR A 48 -8.81 -16.18 3.99
C THR A 48 -8.26 -16.97 2.81
N ASN A 49 -8.50 -16.51 1.58
CA ASN A 49 -7.98 -17.10 0.35
C ASN A 49 -6.67 -16.43 -0.13
N LEU A 50 -6.12 -15.47 0.61
CA LEU A 50 -4.85 -14.81 0.31
C LEU A 50 -3.85 -15.04 1.43
N SER A 51 -2.61 -15.35 1.06
CA SER A 51 -1.49 -15.35 2.00
C SER A 51 -0.99 -13.92 2.26
N ILE A 52 -0.32 -13.74 3.40
CA ILE A 52 0.36 -12.49 3.72
C ILE A 52 1.41 -12.15 2.66
N GLU A 53 2.12 -13.15 2.14
CA GLU A 53 3.14 -12.95 1.10
C GLU A 53 2.54 -12.38 -0.18
N GLU A 54 1.47 -12.99 -0.69
CA GLU A 54 0.77 -12.51 -1.90
C GLU A 54 0.25 -11.08 -1.70
N LEU A 55 -0.32 -10.78 -0.54
CA LEU A 55 -0.78 -9.43 -0.21
C LEU A 55 0.40 -8.42 -0.23
N ILE A 56 1.53 -8.74 0.38
CA ILE A 56 2.69 -7.85 0.40
C ILE A 56 3.29 -7.68 -1.00
N GLN A 57 3.34 -8.74 -1.82
CA GLN A 57 3.76 -8.64 -3.21
C GLN A 57 2.80 -7.75 -4.02
N LEU A 58 1.49 -7.87 -3.82
CA LEU A 58 0.49 -7.02 -4.45
C LEU A 58 0.71 -5.55 -4.10
N LEU A 59 0.87 -5.21 -2.82
CA LEU A 59 1.02 -3.83 -2.37
C LEU A 59 2.35 -3.20 -2.81
N LYS A 60 3.46 -3.94 -2.74
CA LYS A 60 4.80 -3.43 -3.09
C LYS A 60 5.10 -3.47 -4.58
N GLY A 61 4.74 -4.57 -5.25
CA GLY A 61 5.06 -4.82 -6.65
C GLY A 61 4.29 -3.90 -7.60
N SER A 62 3.03 -3.59 -7.26
CA SER A 62 2.18 -2.71 -8.07
C SER A 62 2.55 -1.22 -7.93
N SER A 63 3.07 -0.81 -6.76
CA SER A 63 3.38 0.59 -6.46
C SER A 63 4.77 1.05 -6.86
N SER A 64 5.66 0.14 -7.30
CA SER A 64 7.04 0.44 -7.74
C SER A 64 7.22 0.48 -9.27
N HIS A 65 6.15 0.71 -10.04
CA HIS A 65 6.17 0.94 -11.49
C HIS A 65 6.13 2.42 -11.86
#